data_AF-A0AAV4CIT6-F1
#
_entry.id   AF-A0AAV4CIT6-F1
#
_cell.length_a   1.000
_cell.length_b   1.000
_cell.length_c   1.000
_cell.angle_alpha   90.00
_cell.angle_beta   90.00
_cell.angle_gamma   90.00
#
_symmetry.space_group_name_H-M   'P 1'
#
loop_
_entity.id
_entity.type
_entity.pdbx_description
1 polymer ?
#
loop_
_entity_poly.entity_id
_entity_poly.type
_entity_poly.pdbx_seq_one_letter_code
_entity_poly.pdbx_strand_id
1 'polypeptide(L)'
;MSKPAGQTHTCSGKRATGAARVTPAMVKEAMPKCSSQPSATIMLLEKLLSITDISTLRDCQDEVVAGLPLLLQENTPRRLQDLVKKVWFKLHTYTPRRLRLNTVNALQPVSKLGVSSGAQKPAGNQQQQQLTEQDLVVDPLVVLRCDERVFRCPSILEIVLRVLSAYTQACRVYLNSHIMDAGSLEKEKDQQELKVALLAAQESAVVQILLEVCLPLETEKNQAHAELSSLREVRCLVFSYIHQVFIADPHLAKLVHFQGYPSTLIPLVVAGVPSMHICLDFIPELLGQPQRQKQIFGIQLLAVLCTHYHLPKSMNIAKLGLDVMFTLLSVLEKSDWVTFFQQTIPSLVPICEAFPPLCEDATALLSQIGRVCHGQMTVAGNASSTNFGLHQSSDTATSKLAAPSSEQEILYSLVEATFAQICGRALILSKLY
;
A
#
# COMPACT_ATOMS: atom_id res chain seq x y z
N MET A 1 9.04 75.95 -46.44
CA MET A 1 10.36 75.54 -45.91
C MET A 1 10.29 75.46 -44.40
N SER A 2 10.99 74.49 -43.83
CA SER A 2 11.40 74.39 -42.42
C SER A 2 10.45 73.69 -41.43
N LYS A 3 10.82 72.43 -41.13
CA LYS A 3 10.37 71.57 -40.01
C LYS A 3 10.66 72.23 -38.64
N PRO A 4 9.88 71.95 -37.57
CA PRO A 4 10.33 72.18 -36.21
C PRO A 4 10.92 70.91 -35.56
N ALA A 5 11.87 71.17 -34.68
CA ALA A 5 12.73 70.24 -33.97
C ALA A 5 12.01 69.46 -32.85
N GLY A 6 12.53 68.26 -32.58
CA GLY A 6 12.01 67.31 -31.61
C GLY A 6 12.12 67.79 -30.16
N GLN A 7 11.07 67.53 -29.39
CA GLN A 7 11.08 67.52 -27.93
C GLN A 7 11.36 66.10 -27.45
N THR A 8 12.55 65.91 -26.89
CA THR A 8 12.90 64.73 -26.08
C THR A 8 12.42 64.96 -24.65
N HIS A 9 11.27 64.38 -24.31
CA HIS A 9 10.83 64.28 -22.92
C HIS A 9 11.64 63.21 -22.19
N THR A 10 12.57 63.64 -21.35
CA THR A 10 13.24 62.82 -20.33
C THR A 10 12.29 62.57 -19.17
N CYS A 11 11.55 61.45 -19.20
CA CYS A 11 10.77 60.98 -18.06
C CYS A 11 11.71 60.24 -17.09
N SER A 12 12.32 61.00 -16.17
CA SER A 12 13.10 60.46 -15.05
C SER A 12 12.17 59.83 -14.00
N GLY A 13 12.28 58.51 -13.88
CA GLY A 13 12.40 57.78 -12.63
C GLY A 13 11.45 58.10 -11.46
N LYS A 14 10.51 57.18 -11.22
CA LYS A 14 10.28 56.52 -9.92
C LYS A 14 9.38 55.30 -10.11
N ARG A 15 9.93 54.23 -10.69
CA ARG A 15 9.35 52.88 -10.54
C ARG A 15 9.78 52.40 -9.16
N ALA A 16 8.86 52.46 -8.19
CA ALA A 16 9.03 51.87 -6.89
C ALA A 16 9.09 50.34 -7.04
N THR A 17 10.27 49.79 -7.29
CA THR A 17 10.56 48.36 -7.15
C THR A 17 10.78 48.05 -5.67
N GLY A 18 9.71 48.18 -4.88
CA GLY A 18 9.63 47.55 -3.57
C GLY A 18 8.95 46.20 -3.77
N ALA A 19 9.70 45.11 -3.92
CA ALA A 19 9.11 43.78 -3.87
C ALA A 19 8.45 43.62 -2.48
N ALA A 20 7.13 43.74 -2.41
CA ALA A 20 6.40 43.65 -1.14
C ALA A 20 6.84 42.38 -0.39
N ARG A 21 7.37 42.53 0.82
CA ARG A 21 7.87 41.40 1.62
C ARG A 21 6.70 40.45 1.90
N VAL A 22 6.86 39.15 1.64
CA VAL A 22 5.85 38.17 2.04
C VAL A 22 5.84 38.11 3.55
N THR A 23 4.65 38.14 4.15
CA THR A 23 4.49 38.07 5.60
C THR A 23 3.64 36.84 5.99
N PRO A 24 3.79 36.33 7.23
CA PRO A 24 2.99 35.21 7.72
C PRO A 24 1.49 35.49 7.63
N ALA A 25 1.07 36.73 7.92
CA ALA A 25 -0.31 37.17 7.82
C ALA A 25 -0.91 36.97 6.41
N MET A 26 -0.12 37.21 5.34
CA MET A 26 -0.57 36.98 3.97
C MET A 26 -0.83 35.49 3.70
N VAL A 27 0.01 34.60 4.24
CA VAL A 27 -0.17 33.14 4.11
C VAL A 27 -1.40 32.69 4.89
N LYS A 28 -1.55 33.16 6.13
CA LYS A 28 -2.70 32.86 6.99
C LYS A 28 -4.03 33.27 6.36
N GLU A 29 -4.07 34.39 5.65
CA GLU A 29 -5.29 34.86 4.98
C GLU A 29 -5.57 34.10 3.66
N ALA A 30 -4.53 33.73 2.93
CA ALA A 30 -4.66 33.10 1.62
C ALA A 30 -4.99 31.59 1.69
N MET A 31 -4.50 30.86 2.70
CA MET A 31 -4.70 29.42 2.80
C MET A 31 -6.17 29.01 2.97
N PRO A 32 -7.00 29.65 3.81
CA PRO A 32 -8.45 29.34 3.90
C PRO A 32 -9.23 29.62 2.61
N LYS A 33 -8.74 30.53 1.78
CA LYS A 33 -9.38 30.91 0.51
C LYS A 33 -8.95 30.02 -0.66
N CYS A 34 -8.12 28.99 -0.45
CA CYS A 34 -7.47 28.21 -1.51
C CYS A 34 -8.44 27.50 -2.48
N SER A 35 -9.63 27.11 -2.02
CA SER A 35 -10.68 26.50 -2.85
C SER A 35 -11.52 27.53 -3.60
N SER A 36 -11.77 28.70 -3.00
CA SER A 36 -12.58 29.77 -3.58
C SER A 36 -11.81 30.73 -4.51
N GLN A 37 -10.54 31.01 -4.21
CA GLN A 37 -9.69 31.98 -4.90
C GLN A 37 -8.26 31.42 -5.05
N PRO A 38 -8.07 30.33 -5.84
CA PRO A 38 -6.80 29.63 -5.91
C PRO A 38 -5.66 30.48 -6.48
N SER A 39 -5.94 31.42 -7.40
CA SER A 39 -4.92 32.22 -8.08
C SER A 39 -4.08 33.06 -7.13
N ALA A 40 -4.69 33.67 -6.10
CA ALA A 40 -3.98 34.49 -5.11
C ALA A 40 -3.02 33.62 -4.29
N THR A 41 -3.48 32.45 -3.83
CA THR A 41 -2.69 31.50 -3.06
C THR A 41 -1.56 30.91 -3.92
N ILE A 42 -1.81 30.60 -5.20
CA ILE A 42 -0.79 30.12 -6.15
C ILE A 42 0.34 31.15 -6.31
N MET A 43 0.01 32.41 -6.60
CA MET A 43 1.02 33.47 -6.74
C MET A 43 1.83 33.67 -5.46
N LEU A 44 1.18 33.56 -4.29
CA LEU A 44 1.84 33.65 -3.00
C LEU A 44 2.84 32.49 -2.77
N LEU A 45 2.44 31.26 -3.09
CA LEU A 45 3.31 30.08 -2.96
C LEU A 45 4.48 30.11 -3.95
N GLU A 46 4.25 30.56 -5.19
CA GLU A 46 5.34 30.78 -6.16
C GLU A 46 6.32 31.84 -5.66
N LYS A 47 5.81 32.91 -5.05
CA LYS A 47 6.66 33.93 -4.43
C LYS A 47 7.46 33.34 -3.27
N LEU A 48 6.86 32.54 -2.38
CA LEU A 48 7.58 31.83 -1.32
C LEU A 48 8.68 30.90 -1.89
N LEU A 49 8.42 30.21 -2.99
CA LEU A 49 9.44 29.42 -3.68
C LEU A 49 10.59 30.27 -4.23
N SER A 50 10.36 31.52 -4.60
CA SER A 50 11.42 32.42 -5.11
C SER A 50 12.25 33.10 -4.01
N ILE A 51 11.76 33.19 -2.77
CA ILE A 51 12.47 33.87 -1.67
C ILE A 51 13.74 33.11 -1.27
N THR A 52 14.88 33.79 -1.22
CA THR A 52 16.16 33.23 -0.73
C THR A 52 16.41 33.51 0.75
N ASP A 53 15.72 34.50 1.33
CA ASP A 53 15.83 34.85 2.74
C ASP A 53 15.17 33.78 3.63
N ILE A 54 16.02 33.06 4.38
CA ILE A 54 15.64 31.97 5.28
C ILE A 54 14.77 32.48 6.44
N SER A 55 14.97 33.72 6.90
CA SER A 55 14.22 34.28 8.03
C SER A 55 12.74 34.45 7.66
N THR A 56 12.45 35.09 6.53
CA THR A 56 11.08 35.26 6.02
C THR A 56 10.39 33.91 5.74
N LEU A 57 11.13 32.90 5.24
CA LEU A 57 10.60 31.55 5.04
C LEU A 57 10.23 30.85 6.35
N ARG A 58 11.10 30.95 7.35
CA ARG A 58 10.86 30.39 8.69
C ARG A 58 9.66 31.04 9.36
N ASP A 59 9.51 32.35 9.21
CA ASP A 59 8.39 33.09 9.82
C ASP A 59 7.03 32.65 9.24
N CYS A 60 6.98 32.22 7.97
CA CYS A 60 5.75 31.74 7.33
C CYS A 60 5.48 30.23 7.53
N GLN A 61 6.37 29.51 8.22
CA GLN A 61 6.33 28.05 8.30
C GLN A 61 5.03 27.54 8.93
N ASP A 62 4.63 28.14 10.05
CA ASP A 62 3.51 27.64 10.83
C ASP A 62 2.19 27.83 10.08
N GLU A 63 2.06 28.91 9.32
CA GLU A 63 0.89 29.18 8.46
C GLU A 63 0.83 28.25 7.25
N VAL A 64 1.97 27.92 6.63
CA VAL A 64 2.02 26.93 5.55
C VAL A 64 1.55 25.57 6.06
N VAL A 65 2.05 25.16 7.23
CA VAL A 65 1.71 23.87 7.85
C VAL A 65 0.24 23.82 8.29
N ALA A 66 -0.26 24.88 8.92
CA ALA A 66 -1.66 25.00 9.32
C ALA A 66 -2.63 24.96 8.12
N GLY A 67 -2.15 25.30 6.92
CA GLY A 67 -2.93 25.22 5.71
C GLY A 67 -2.98 23.84 5.04
N LEU A 68 -2.12 22.88 5.40
CA LEU A 68 -2.10 21.55 4.77
C LEU A 68 -3.44 20.82 4.83
N PRO A 69 -4.18 20.77 5.96
CA PRO A 69 -5.48 20.10 6.02
C PRO A 69 -6.55 20.73 5.13
N LEU A 70 -6.41 22.02 4.82
CA LEU A 70 -7.34 22.76 3.96
C LEU A 70 -7.22 22.32 2.50
N LEU A 71 -6.06 21.80 2.10
CA LEU A 71 -5.78 21.34 0.73
C LEU A 71 -6.33 19.95 0.42
N LEU A 72 -6.80 19.24 1.46
CA LEU A 72 -7.43 17.93 1.38
C LEU A 72 -8.92 18.02 0.99
N GLN A 73 -9.45 19.22 0.74
CA GLN A 73 -10.81 19.41 0.25
C GLN A 73 -10.90 19.07 -1.24
N GLU A 74 -12.00 18.43 -1.66
CA GLU A 74 -12.22 17.95 -3.05
C GLU A 74 -12.07 19.04 -4.12
N ASN A 75 -12.41 20.29 -3.78
CA ASN A 75 -12.36 21.43 -4.72
C ASN A 75 -10.97 22.08 -4.82
N THR A 76 -9.93 21.52 -4.22
CA THR A 76 -8.60 22.12 -4.23
C THR A 76 -7.85 21.81 -5.53
N PRO A 77 -7.40 22.82 -6.30
CA PRO A 77 -6.67 22.57 -7.55
C PRO A 77 -5.34 21.84 -7.33
N ARG A 78 -5.03 20.87 -8.19
CA ARG A 78 -3.80 20.06 -8.14
C ARG A 78 -2.52 20.89 -8.09
N ARG A 79 -2.44 21.95 -8.90
CA ARG A 79 -1.29 22.88 -8.92
C ARG A 79 -0.97 23.46 -7.54
N LEU A 80 -1.99 23.73 -6.73
CA LEU A 80 -1.81 24.30 -5.40
C LEU A 80 -1.22 23.25 -4.44
N GLN A 81 -1.72 22.02 -4.47
CA GLN A 81 -1.14 20.90 -3.72
C GLN A 81 0.34 20.68 -4.07
N ASP A 82 0.69 20.73 -5.37
CA ASP A 82 2.07 20.56 -5.83
C ASP A 82 2.99 21.72 -5.44
N LEU A 83 2.50 22.95 -5.48
CA LEU A 83 3.25 24.12 -5.02
C LEU A 83 3.50 24.08 -3.52
N VAL A 84 2.49 23.74 -2.71
CA VAL A 84 2.65 23.61 -1.26
C VAL A 84 3.64 22.50 -0.93
N LYS A 85 3.60 21.37 -1.64
CA LYS A 85 4.61 20.32 -1.51
C LYS A 85 6.03 20.86 -1.75
N LYS A 86 6.24 21.59 -2.85
CA LYS A 86 7.56 22.18 -3.15
C LYS A 86 8.01 23.16 -2.07
N VAL A 87 7.10 23.99 -1.55
CA VAL A 87 7.38 24.93 -0.45
C VAL A 87 7.75 24.18 0.81
N TRP A 88 7.01 23.12 1.15
CA TRP A 88 7.29 22.29 2.32
C TRP A 88 8.68 21.64 2.24
N PHE A 89 9.04 21.04 1.10
CA PHE A 89 10.39 20.47 0.92
C PHE A 89 11.50 21.52 1.00
N LYS A 90 11.26 22.73 0.51
CA LYS A 90 12.18 23.85 0.67
C LYS A 90 12.31 24.28 2.13
N LEU A 91 11.22 24.34 2.90
CA LEU A 91 11.27 24.63 4.34
C LEU A 91 12.01 23.52 5.10
N HIS A 92 11.81 22.27 4.68
CA HIS A 92 12.42 21.09 5.28
C HIS A 92 13.95 21.12 5.23
N THR A 93 14.56 21.74 4.19
CA THR A 93 16.03 21.87 4.13
C THR A 93 16.60 22.77 5.21
N TYR A 94 15.80 23.67 5.79
CA TYR A 94 16.27 24.65 6.78
C TYR A 94 15.82 24.35 8.22
N THR A 95 14.65 23.74 8.40
CA THR A 95 14.01 23.56 9.72
C THR A 95 13.36 22.16 9.89
N PRO A 96 14.08 21.06 9.61
CA PRO A 96 13.48 19.74 9.42
C PRO A 96 12.79 19.16 10.66
N ARG A 97 13.30 19.37 11.88
CA ARG A 97 12.71 18.79 13.11
C ARG A 97 11.37 19.45 13.43
N ARG A 98 11.40 20.77 13.69
CA ARG A 98 10.20 21.57 13.96
C ARG A 98 9.14 21.46 12.85
N LEU A 99 9.54 21.48 11.57
CA LEU A 99 8.60 21.36 10.46
C LEU A 99 7.88 20.01 10.48
N ARG A 100 8.61 18.90 10.68
CA ARG A 100 8.01 17.56 10.75
C ARG A 100 7.01 17.46 11.91
N LEU A 101 7.40 17.90 13.12
CA LEU A 101 6.52 17.93 14.28
C LEU A 101 5.23 18.72 14.02
N ASN A 102 5.36 19.95 13.54
CA ASN A 102 4.20 20.81 13.24
C ASN A 102 3.31 20.17 12.16
N THR A 103 3.91 19.48 11.19
CA THR A 103 3.17 18.79 10.12
C THR A 103 2.32 17.64 10.68
N VAL A 104 2.88 16.81 11.57
CA VAL A 104 2.11 15.72 12.20
C VAL A 104 0.97 16.27 13.05
N ASN A 105 1.24 17.32 13.82
CA ASN A 105 0.23 17.97 14.66
C ASN A 105 -0.88 18.63 13.81
N ALA A 106 -0.55 19.25 12.68
CA ALA A 106 -1.55 19.87 11.81
C ALA A 106 -2.43 18.86 11.08
N LEU A 107 -1.89 17.69 10.71
CA LEU A 107 -2.60 16.65 9.97
C LEU A 107 -3.36 15.65 10.86
N GLN A 108 -3.43 15.88 12.18
CA GLN A 108 -4.24 15.04 13.06
C GLN A 108 -5.73 15.10 12.65
N PRO A 109 -6.47 13.98 12.73
CA PRO A 109 -7.89 13.96 12.47
C PRO A 109 -8.62 15.00 13.35
N VAL A 110 -9.48 15.79 12.74
CA VAL A 110 -10.38 16.67 13.50
C VAL A 110 -11.46 15.77 14.10
N SER A 111 -11.46 15.60 15.43
CA SER A 111 -12.51 14.85 16.14
C SER A 111 -13.89 15.44 15.80
N LYS A 112 -14.62 14.79 14.88
CA LYS A 112 -16.02 15.12 14.57
C LYS A 112 -16.96 14.54 15.64
N LEU A 113 -16.70 14.82 16.92
CA LEU A 113 -17.66 14.57 18.00
C LEU A 113 -18.31 15.90 18.39
N GLY A 114 -19.30 16.31 17.60
CA GLY A 114 -20.08 17.51 17.86
C GLY A 114 -21.41 17.60 17.12
N VAL A 115 -21.82 16.56 16.39
CA VAL A 115 -23.14 16.52 15.74
C VAL A 115 -23.72 15.10 15.80
N SER A 116 -24.08 14.67 17.00
CA SER A 116 -25.16 13.70 17.19
C SER A 116 -25.85 13.99 18.53
N SER A 117 -27.04 14.57 18.40
CA SER A 117 -28.23 14.31 19.22
C SER A 117 -28.01 14.00 20.70
N GLY A 118 -28.27 15.00 21.55
CA GLY A 118 -29.00 14.81 22.80
C GLY A 118 -28.46 13.77 23.78
N ALA A 119 -27.21 13.90 24.21
CA ALA A 119 -26.75 13.30 25.46
C ALA A 119 -25.65 14.18 26.09
N GLN A 120 -25.87 14.46 27.37
CA GLN A 120 -25.05 15.13 28.39
C GLN A 120 -23.60 15.53 28.01
N LYS A 121 -23.30 16.81 28.23
CA LYS A 121 -21.95 17.40 28.27
C LYS A 121 -20.96 16.49 29.04
N PRO A 122 -19.86 16.02 28.44
CA PRO A 122 -18.70 15.65 29.21
C PRO A 122 -17.97 16.94 29.61
N ALA A 123 -17.87 17.18 30.91
CA ALA A 123 -17.03 18.23 31.49
C ALA A 123 -15.57 17.79 31.38
N GLY A 124 -14.80 18.47 30.51
CA GLY A 124 -13.36 18.30 30.36
C GLY A 124 -12.90 18.81 29.00
N ASN A 125 -12.04 19.82 28.98
CA ASN A 125 -11.43 20.38 27.79
C ASN A 125 -10.76 19.28 26.94
N GLN A 126 -11.42 18.77 25.90
CA GLN A 126 -10.75 17.97 24.87
C GLN A 126 -10.02 18.91 23.91
N GLN A 127 -8.94 19.53 24.42
CA GLN A 127 -7.91 20.08 23.54
C GLN A 127 -7.26 18.90 22.82
N GLN A 128 -7.11 19.00 21.50
CA GLN A 128 -6.21 18.10 20.75
C GLN A 128 -4.86 18.08 21.49
N GLN A 129 -4.47 16.92 22.01
CA GLN A 129 -3.16 16.76 22.66
C GLN A 129 -2.10 17.00 21.59
N GLN A 130 -1.36 18.11 21.70
CA GLN A 130 -0.24 18.39 20.82
C GLN A 130 0.85 17.36 21.09
N LEU A 131 1.22 16.59 20.06
CA LEU A 131 2.29 15.61 20.15
C LEU A 131 3.63 16.34 20.28
N THR A 132 4.54 15.74 21.03
CA THR A 132 5.91 16.20 21.22
C THR A 132 6.88 15.42 20.32
N GLU A 133 8.11 15.91 20.19
CA GLU A 133 9.17 15.16 19.50
C GLU A 133 9.41 13.79 20.13
N GLN A 134 9.29 13.69 21.46
CA GLN A 134 9.52 12.44 22.18
C GLN A 134 8.46 11.40 21.82
N ASP A 135 7.19 11.80 21.75
CA ASP A 135 6.08 10.91 21.41
C ASP A 135 6.29 10.29 20.02
N LEU A 136 6.73 11.10 19.04
CA LEU A 136 6.95 10.66 17.66
C LEU A 136 8.22 9.83 17.46
N VAL A 137 9.24 10.03 18.29
CA VAL A 137 10.45 9.20 18.28
C VAL A 137 10.19 7.84 18.90
N VAL A 138 9.37 7.79 19.96
CA VAL A 138 9.01 6.53 20.62
C VAL A 138 8.02 5.72 19.80
N ASP A 139 7.00 6.35 19.20
CA ASP A 139 6.01 5.69 18.33
C ASP A 139 5.86 6.43 16.97
N PRO A 140 6.67 6.08 15.96
CA PRO A 140 6.56 6.62 14.60
C PRO A 140 5.24 6.29 13.89
N LEU A 141 4.49 5.26 14.31
CA LEU A 141 3.22 4.89 13.68
C LEU A 141 2.15 5.98 13.88
N VAL A 142 2.31 6.86 14.87
CA VAL A 142 1.46 8.03 15.07
C VAL A 142 1.41 8.93 13.83
N VAL A 143 2.48 8.98 13.02
CA VAL A 143 2.52 9.74 11.76
C VAL A 143 1.47 9.25 10.77
N LEU A 144 1.16 7.95 10.77
CA LEU A 144 0.15 7.33 9.90
C LEU A 144 -1.28 7.49 10.44
N ARG A 145 -1.47 7.90 11.70
CA ARG A 145 -2.79 8.20 12.29
C ARG A 145 -3.30 9.59 11.90
N CYS A 146 -2.96 10.05 10.70
CA CYS A 146 -3.34 11.36 10.16
C CYS A 146 -4.74 11.34 9.52
N ASP A 147 -5.25 12.51 9.10
CA ASP A 147 -6.50 12.63 8.33
C ASP A 147 -6.47 11.70 7.11
N GLU A 148 -7.45 10.79 7.01
CA GLU A 148 -7.49 9.74 5.99
C GLU A 148 -7.46 10.27 4.55
N ARG A 149 -7.92 11.51 4.33
CA ARG A 149 -7.89 12.15 3.00
C ARG A 149 -6.47 12.35 2.48
N VAL A 150 -5.46 12.36 3.36
CA VAL A 150 -4.05 12.37 2.97
C VAL A 150 -3.72 11.18 2.06
N PHE A 151 -4.31 10.01 2.33
CA PHE A 151 -4.07 8.77 1.57
C PHE A 151 -4.68 8.78 0.16
N ARG A 152 -5.34 9.86 -0.23
CA ARG A 152 -5.82 10.15 -1.59
C ARG A 152 -5.31 11.47 -2.14
N CYS A 153 -4.39 12.13 -1.44
CA CYS A 153 -3.74 13.36 -1.88
C CYS A 153 -2.23 13.12 -2.07
N PRO A 154 -1.76 12.73 -3.28
CA PRO A 154 -0.37 12.30 -3.46
C PRO A 154 0.67 13.33 -3.01
N SER A 155 0.44 14.62 -3.23
CA SER A 155 1.40 15.67 -2.86
C SER A 155 1.58 15.80 -1.34
N ILE A 156 0.52 15.57 -0.56
CA ILE A 156 0.58 15.58 0.91
C ILE A 156 1.04 14.22 1.45
N LEU A 157 0.65 13.10 0.82
CA LEU A 157 1.17 11.79 1.16
C LEU A 157 2.70 11.73 1.04
N GLU A 158 3.27 12.33 -0.01
CA GLU A 158 4.73 12.39 -0.18
C GLU A 158 5.43 13.13 0.98
N ILE A 159 4.79 14.18 1.51
CA ILE A 159 5.25 14.87 2.73
C ILE A 159 5.19 13.92 3.93
N VAL A 160 4.06 13.24 4.13
CA VAL A 160 3.87 12.30 5.24
C VAL A 160 4.87 11.14 5.19
N LEU A 161 5.13 10.57 4.03
CA LEU A 161 6.14 9.52 3.84
C LEU A 161 7.55 10.01 4.19
N ARG A 162 7.88 11.27 3.86
CA ARG A 162 9.15 11.89 4.26
C ARG A 162 9.25 12.05 5.78
N VAL A 163 8.17 12.51 6.42
CA VAL A 163 8.10 12.66 7.89
C VAL A 163 8.25 11.30 8.57
N LEU A 164 7.51 10.30 8.09
CA LEU A 164 7.51 8.92 8.58
C LEU A 164 8.91 8.32 8.52
N SER A 165 9.57 8.35 7.36
CA SER A 165 10.94 7.85 7.18
C SER A 165 11.90 8.42 8.23
N ALA A 166 11.80 9.72 8.49
CA ALA A 166 12.67 10.40 9.41
C ALA A 166 12.38 10.07 10.89
N TYR A 167 11.13 9.80 11.27
CA TYR A 167 10.79 9.35 12.63
C TYR A 167 11.05 7.85 12.84
N THR A 168 10.82 6.99 11.84
CA THR A 168 11.25 5.58 11.89
C THR A 168 12.77 5.49 12.09
N GLN A 169 13.55 6.30 11.38
CA GLN A 169 15.00 6.35 11.59
C GLN A 169 15.39 6.93 12.96
N ALA A 170 14.67 7.94 13.45
CA ALA A 170 14.92 8.50 14.78
C ALA A 170 14.63 7.49 15.89
N CYS A 171 13.55 6.70 15.76
CA CYS A 171 13.20 5.61 16.66
C CYS A 171 14.32 4.56 16.74
N ARG A 172 14.88 4.14 15.59
CA ARG A 172 16.05 3.25 15.54
C ARG A 172 17.23 3.80 16.34
N VAL A 173 17.57 5.08 16.14
CA VAL A 173 18.69 5.74 16.85
C VAL A 173 18.40 5.83 18.35
N TYR A 174 17.18 6.18 18.72
CA TYR A 174 16.74 6.25 20.12
C TYR A 174 16.86 4.91 20.84
N LEU A 175 16.33 3.83 20.24
CA LEU A 175 16.42 2.48 20.80
C LEU A 175 17.87 1.96 20.86
N ASN A 176 18.72 2.36 19.90
CA ASN A 176 20.14 2.02 19.96
C ASN A 176 20.86 2.69 21.14
N SER A 177 20.57 3.97 21.41
CA SER A 177 21.17 4.70 22.54
C SER A 177 20.71 4.14 23.88
N HIS A 178 19.43 3.83 24.04
CA HIS A 178 18.85 3.42 25.32
C HIS A 178 19.35 2.04 25.82
N ILE A 179 19.89 1.20 24.93
CA ILE A 179 20.50 -0.09 25.31
C ILE A 179 21.92 0.10 25.84
N MET A 180 22.69 1.06 25.31
CA MET A 180 24.07 1.31 25.75
C MET A 180 24.14 1.81 27.20
N ASP A 181 23.07 2.44 27.69
CA ASP A 181 23.01 3.00 29.04
C ASP A 181 22.62 1.96 30.12
N ALA A 182 22.15 0.76 29.74
CA ALA A 182 21.66 -0.27 30.65
C ALA A 182 22.73 -1.34 30.98
N GLY A 183 23.84 -0.93 31.61
CA GLY A 183 25.08 -1.72 31.75
C GLY A 183 25.01 -3.06 32.53
N SER A 184 24.50 -4.13 31.90
CA SER A 184 24.59 -5.52 32.37
C SER A 184 24.58 -6.50 31.20
N LEU A 185 25.69 -7.22 30.99
CA LEU A 185 25.98 -8.04 29.80
C LEU A 185 24.91 -9.11 29.43
N GLU A 186 24.28 -9.77 30.41
CA GLU A 186 23.23 -10.76 30.11
C GLU A 186 21.89 -10.10 29.75
N LYS A 187 21.53 -9.02 30.46
CA LYS A 187 20.34 -8.21 30.13
C LYS A 187 20.49 -7.52 28.78
N GLU A 188 21.70 -7.15 28.40
CA GLU A 188 22.01 -6.53 27.11
C GLU A 188 21.66 -7.44 25.93
N LYS A 189 21.88 -8.76 26.03
CA LYS A 189 21.53 -9.69 24.95
C LYS A 189 20.02 -9.80 24.75
N ASP A 190 19.27 -10.04 25.83
CA ASP A 190 17.80 -10.14 25.76
C ASP A 190 17.16 -8.82 25.32
N GLN A 191 17.69 -7.69 25.78
CA GLN A 191 17.26 -6.35 25.34
C GLN A 191 17.56 -6.09 23.87
N GLN A 192 18.71 -6.57 23.38
CA GLN A 192 19.09 -6.45 21.99
C GLN A 192 18.16 -7.27 21.08
N GLU A 193 17.84 -8.51 21.47
CA GLU A 193 16.88 -9.36 20.75
C GLU A 193 15.48 -8.72 20.74
N LEU A 194 15.01 -8.23 21.90
CA LEU A 194 13.72 -7.53 22.02
C LEU A 194 13.66 -6.27 21.14
N LYS A 195 14.74 -5.48 21.09
CA LYS A 195 14.82 -4.30 20.21
C LYS A 195 14.70 -4.69 18.74
N VAL A 196 15.45 -5.71 18.30
CA VAL A 196 15.40 -6.15 16.89
C VAL A 196 13.98 -6.60 16.54
N ALA A 197 13.33 -7.36 17.42
CA ALA A 197 11.94 -7.78 17.24
C ALA A 197 10.97 -6.58 17.19
N LEU A 198 11.13 -5.61 18.09
CA LEU A 198 10.30 -4.40 18.15
C LEU A 198 10.43 -3.55 16.87
N LEU A 199 11.66 -3.32 16.42
CA LEU A 199 11.92 -2.57 15.18
C LEU A 199 11.33 -3.29 13.96
N ALA A 200 11.51 -4.61 13.86
CA ALA A 200 10.94 -5.41 12.78
C ALA A 200 9.40 -5.40 12.80
N ALA A 201 8.78 -5.48 13.98
CA ALA A 201 7.34 -5.39 14.14
C ALA A 201 6.80 -4.00 13.74
N GLN A 202 7.45 -2.92 14.18
CA GLN A 202 7.07 -1.56 13.84
C GLN A 202 7.17 -1.30 12.34
N GLU A 203 8.27 -1.71 11.71
CA GLU A 203 8.50 -1.43 10.29
C GLU A 203 7.64 -2.30 9.39
N SER A 204 7.38 -3.55 9.78
CA SER A 204 6.40 -4.37 9.08
C SER A 204 5.00 -3.78 9.21
N ALA A 205 4.61 -3.25 10.38
CA ALA A 205 3.34 -2.54 10.54
C ALA A 205 3.24 -1.29 9.65
N VAL A 206 4.32 -0.52 9.50
CA VAL A 206 4.37 0.59 8.53
C VAL A 206 4.07 0.09 7.12
N VAL A 207 4.77 -0.97 6.67
CA VAL A 207 4.56 -1.51 5.33
C VAL A 207 3.12 -2.03 5.16
N GLN A 208 2.56 -2.72 6.15
CA GLN A 208 1.19 -3.23 6.10
C GLN A 208 0.16 -2.11 5.96
N ILE A 209 0.24 -1.05 6.78
CA ILE A 209 -0.67 0.10 6.68
C ILE A 209 -0.57 0.75 5.29
N LEU A 210 0.65 0.91 4.77
CA LEU A 210 0.84 1.50 3.44
C LEU A 210 0.33 0.59 2.31
N LEU A 211 0.43 -0.73 2.46
CA LEU A 211 -0.17 -1.68 1.52
C LEU A 211 -1.70 -1.58 1.55
N GLU A 212 -2.32 -1.46 2.72
CA GLU A 212 -3.76 -1.24 2.85
C GLU A 212 -4.22 0.06 2.17
N VAL A 213 -3.44 1.14 2.30
CA VAL A 213 -3.69 2.41 1.60
C VAL A 213 -3.77 2.24 0.07
N CYS A 214 -3.06 1.25 -0.49
CA CYS A 214 -3.06 0.97 -1.92
C CYS A 214 -4.33 0.26 -2.42
N LEU A 215 -5.19 -0.23 -1.53
CA LEU A 215 -6.49 -0.82 -1.91
C LEU A 215 -7.45 0.28 -2.38
N PRO A 216 -8.25 0.02 -3.43
CA PRO A 216 -9.27 0.96 -3.86
C PRO A 216 -10.40 1.07 -2.82
N LEU A 217 -10.90 2.29 -2.59
CA LEU A 217 -12.13 2.50 -1.83
C LEU A 217 -13.34 2.01 -2.63
N GLU A 218 -14.47 1.80 -1.96
CA GLU A 218 -15.72 1.39 -2.62
C GLU A 218 -16.13 2.33 -3.78
N THR A 219 -15.93 3.64 -3.59
CA THR A 219 -16.18 4.67 -4.61
C THR A 219 -15.22 4.60 -5.79
N GLU A 220 -14.06 3.97 -5.62
CA GLU A 220 -12.97 3.91 -6.60
C GLU A 220 -12.93 2.57 -7.33
N LYS A 221 -13.69 1.54 -6.91
CA LYS A 221 -13.64 0.19 -7.50
C LYS A 221 -13.83 0.19 -9.02
N ASN A 222 -14.77 0.99 -9.51
CA ASN A 222 -15.07 1.10 -10.95
C ASN A 222 -13.94 1.77 -11.75
N GLN A 223 -13.03 2.49 -11.08
CA GLN A 223 -11.90 3.22 -11.67
C GLN A 223 -10.56 2.72 -11.14
N ALA A 224 -10.52 1.58 -10.44
CA ALA A 224 -9.32 1.09 -9.76
C ALA A 224 -8.16 0.79 -10.71
N HIS A 225 -8.47 0.57 -11.99
CA HIS A 225 -7.54 0.34 -13.10
C HIS A 225 -7.32 1.57 -14.00
N ALA A 226 -7.93 2.72 -13.67
CA ALA A 226 -7.71 3.94 -14.43
C ALA A 226 -6.25 4.39 -14.29
N GLU A 227 -5.58 4.54 -15.44
CA GLU A 227 -4.17 4.97 -15.50
C GLU A 227 -3.97 6.38 -14.93
N LEU A 228 -5.01 7.23 -15.04
CA LEU A 228 -5.03 8.62 -14.60
C LEU A 228 -5.88 8.77 -13.33
N SER A 229 -5.36 8.29 -12.20
CA SER A 229 -6.03 8.41 -10.89
C SER A 229 -5.05 8.81 -9.79
N SER A 230 -5.56 9.54 -8.78
CA SER A 230 -4.76 9.87 -7.59
C SER A 230 -4.32 8.60 -6.84
N LEU A 231 -5.12 7.53 -6.88
CA LEU A 231 -4.76 6.23 -6.34
C LEU A 231 -3.53 5.62 -7.03
N ARG A 232 -3.40 5.77 -8.36
CA ARG A 232 -2.20 5.31 -9.08
C ARG A 232 -0.94 6.04 -8.61
N GLU A 233 -1.00 7.36 -8.47
CA GLU A 233 0.12 8.14 -7.95
C GLU A 233 0.46 7.78 -6.49
N VAL A 234 -0.55 7.58 -5.64
CA VAL A 234 -0.40 7.09 -4.26
C VAL A 234 0.33 5.75 -4.25
N ARG A 235 -0.10 4.78 -5.06
CA ARG A 235 0.56 3.47 -5.22
C ARG A 235 2.03 3.64 -5.63
N CYS A 236 2.34 4.51 -6.59
CA CYS A 236 3.73 4.75 -7.00
C CYS A 236 4.59 5.32 -5.86
N LEU A 237 4.07 6.25 -5.07
CA LEU A 237 4.77 6.81 -3.91
C LEU A 237 5.00 5.74 -2.82
N VAL A 238 3.96 4.97 -2.51
CA VAL A 238 4.03 3.87 -1.52
C VAL A 238 5.00 2.80 -1.98
N PHE A 239 4.92 2.33 -3.22
CA PHE A 239 5.81 1.29 -3.73
C PHE A 239 7.26 1.77 -3.82
N SER A 240 7.49 3.04 -4.14
CA SER A 240 8.83 3.64 -4.07
C SER A 240 9.36 3.63 -2.64
N TYR A 241 8.52 3.96 -1.65
CA TYR A 241 8.89 3.88 -0.23
C TYR A 241 9.22 2.44 0.20
N ILE A 242 8.33 1.49 -0.08
CA ILE A 242 8.52 0.07 0.25
C ILE A 242 9.78 -0.48 -0.42
N HIS A 243 10.04 -0.11 -1.67
CA HIS A 243 11.27 -0.49 -2.38
C HIS A 243 12.52 -0.05 -1.60
N GLN A 244 12.59 1.22 -1.19
CA GLN A 244 13.74 1.73 -0.42
C GLN A 244 13.89 1.02 0.92
N VAL A 245 12.77 0.74 1.59
CA VAL A 245 12.75 0.02 2.87
C VAL A 245 13.25 -1.43 2.72
N PHE A 246 12.85 -2.14 1.68
CA PHE A 246 13.33 -3.50 1.40
C PHE A 246 14.80 -3.54 0.96
N ILE A 247 15.29 -2.51 0.27
CA ILE A 247 16.72 -2.38 -0.04
C ILE A 247 17.53 -2.15 1.24
N ALA A 248 17.00 -1.34 2.17
CA ALA A 248 17.67 -1.07 3.44
C ALA A 248 17.69 -2.29 4.37
N ASP A 249 16.60 -3.08 4.40
CA ASP A 249 16.52 -4.33 5.15
C ASP A 249 15.76 -5.43 4.37
N PRO A 250 16.48 -6.37 3.73
CA PRO A 250 15.87 -7.50 3.02
C PRO A 250 15.08 -8.46 3.93
N HIS A 251 15.41 -8.55 5.23
CA HIS A 251 14.69 -9.44 6.14
C HIS A 251 13.27 -8.93 6.40
N LEU A 252 13.08 -7.62 6.39
CA LEU A 252 11.76 -7.02 6.48
C LEU A 252 10.86 -7.42 5.30
N ALA A 253 11.41 -7.53 4.09
CA ALA A 253 10.66 -8.05 2.95
C ALA A 253 10.16 -9.47 3.23
N LYS A 254 11.03 -10.35 3.73
CA LYS A 254 10.64 -11.70 4.15
C LYS A 254 9.54 -11.66 5.21
N LEU A 255 9.70 -10.86 6.26
CA LEU A 255 8.73 -10.75 7.35
C LEU A 255 7.34 -10.33 6.84
N VAL A 256 7.26 -9.28 6.02
CA VAL A 256 5.99 -8.79 5.45
C VAL A 256 5.29 -9.85 4.61
N HIS A 257 6.03 -10.61 3.80
CA HIS A 257 5.46 -11.68 2.98
C HIS A 257 5.05 -12.91 3.80
N PHE A 258 5.70 -13.16 4.94
CA PHE A 258 5.30 -14.21 5.89
C PHE A 258 4.07 -13.81 6.73
N GLN A 259 3.87 -12.52 6.98
CA GLN A 259 2.63 -11.98 7.54
C GLN A 259 1.48 -12.04 6.52
N GLY A 260 1.79 -11.84 5.24
CA GLY A 260 0.83 -11.80 4.15
C GLY A 260 0.12 -10.46 4.04
N TYR A 261 -0.58 -10.26 2.93
CA TYR A 261 -1.43 -9.11 2.62
C TYR A 261 -2.44 -9.54 1.54
N PRO A 262 -3.50 -8.74 1.25
CA PRO A 262 -4.51 -9.11 0.26
C PRO A 262 -3.91 -9.49 -1.10
N SER A 263 -4.31 -10.63 -1.65
CA SER A 263 -3.75 -11.20 -2.89
C SER A 263 -3.94 -10.29 -4.10
N THR A 264 -4.95 -9.42 -4.08
CA THR A 264 -5.20 -8.39 -5.09
C THR A 264 -4.08 -7.36 -5.20
N LEU A 265 -3.26 -7.18 -4.17
CA LEU A 265 -2.09 -6.30 -4.19
C LEU A 265 -0.84 -6.97 -4.77
N ILE A 266 -0.75 -8.30 -4.79
CA ILE A 266 0.45 -9.02 -5.23
C ILE A 266 0.92 -8.55 -6.62
N PRO A 267 0.06 -8.50 -7.67
CA PRO A 267 0.49 -8.03 -8.99
C PRO A 267 0.97 -6.58 -8.98
N LEU A 268 0.35 -5.72 -8.15
CA LEU A 268 0.70 -4.31 -8.06
C LEU A 268 2.04 -4.10 -7.36
N VAL A 269 2.29 -4.83 -6.27
CA VAL A 269 3.54 -4.76 -5.50
C VAL A 269 4.69 -5.31 -6.33
N VAL A 270 4.54 -6.48 -6.96
CA VAL A 270 5.60 -7.06 -7.79
C VAL A 270 5.96 -6.15 -8.96
N ALA A 271 4.97 -5.56 -9.64
CA ALA A 271 5.23 -4.63 -10.75
C ALA A 271 5.78 -3.27 -10.28
N GLY A 272 5.38 -2.80 -9.10
CA GLY A 272 5.70 -1.47 -8.58
C GLY A 272 6.97 -1.38 -7.74
N VAL A 273 7.44 -2.49 -7.18
CA VAL A 273 8.60 -2.57 -6.27
C VAL A 273 9.73 -3.36 -6.97
N PRO A 274 10.75 -2.70 -7.53
CA PRO A 274 11.80 -3.37 -8.31
C PRO A 274 12.62 -4.44 -7.55
N SER A 275 12.71 -4.31 -6.22
CA SER A 275 13.46 -5.23 -5.36
C SER A 275 12.72 -6.55 -5.08
N MET A 276 11.56 -6.81 -5.67
CA MET A 276 10.75 -8.00 -5.37
C MET A 276 11.36 -9.32 -5.81
N HIS A 277 12.36 -9.31 -6.69
CA HIS A 277 13.11 -10.51 -7.08
C HIS A 277 13.76 -11.25 -5.89
N ILE A 278 14.09 -10.55 -4.80
CA ILE A 278 14.63 -11.16 -3.57
C ILE A 278 13.65 -12.15 -2.93
N CYS A 279 12.35 -12.04 -3.23
CA CYS A 279 11.33 -12.93 -2.68
C CYS A 279 11.51 -14.38 -3.13
N LEU A 280 12.15 -14.60 -4.29
CA LEU A 280 12.50 -15.93 -4.78
C LEU A 280 13.37 -16.70 -3.77
N ASP A 281 14.16 -16.01 -2.94
CA ASP A 281 15.08 -16.65 -1.99
C ASP A 281 14.34 -17.34 -0.84
N PHE A 282 13.21 -16.80 -0.42
CA PHE A 282 12.45 -17.28 0.74
C PHE A 282 11.10 -17.92 0.40
N ILE A 283 10.70 -17.97 -0.88
CA ILE A 283 9.50 -18.71 -1.30
C ILE A 283 9.53 -20.18 -0.88
N PRO A 284 10.63 -20.94 -1.05
CA PRO A 284 10.68 -22.32 -0.58
C PRO A 284 10.34 -22.46 0.90
N GLU A 285 10.86 -21.54 1.73
CA GLU A 285 10.59 -21.51 3.17
C GLU A 285 9.14 -21.09 3.49
N LEU A 286 8.57 -20.18 2.69
CA LEU A 286 7.18 -19.75 2.81
C LEU A 286 6.20 -20.89 2.45
N LEU A 287 6.50 -21.67 1.41
CA LEU A 287 5.74 -22.86 1.02
C LEU A 287 5.88 -23.99 2.04
N GLY A 288 7.02 -24.07 2.73
CA GLY A 288 7.26 -25.01 3.82
C GLY A 288 6.51 -24.67 5.13
N GLN A 289 5.80 -23.54 5.20
CA GLN A 289 5.02 -23.19 6.38
C GLN A 289 3.83 -24.13 6.56
N PRO A 290 3.49 -24.54 7.80
CA PRO A 290 2.35 -25.42 8.06
C PRO A 290 1.00 -24.70 7.86
N GLN A 291 0.98 -23.37 7.87
CA GLN A 291 -0.25 -22.60 7.66
C GLN A 291 -0.63 -22.54 6.18
N ARG A 292 -1.82 -23.06 5.86
CA ARG A 292 -2.38 -23.15 4.51
C ARG A 292 -2.46 -21.79 3.81
N GLN A 293 -2.86 -20.75 4.53
CA GLN A 293 -2.94 -19.40 3.98
C GLN A 293 -1.60 -18.88 3.46
N LYS A 294 -0.49 -19.22 4.13
CA LYS A 294 0.86 -18.84 3.70
C LYS A 294 1.30 -19.60 2.46
N GLN A 295 0.94 -20.89 2.36
CA GLN A 295 1.20 -21.70 1.16
C GLN A 295 0.44 -21.16 -0.05
N ILE A 296 -0.85 -20.82 0.12
CA ILE A 296 -1.67 -20.20 -0.93
C ILE A 296 -1.06 -18.88 -1.38
N PHE A 297 -0.75 -17.99 -0.43
CA PHE A 297 -0.11 -16.72 -0.71
C PHE A 297 1.25 -16.91 -1.41
N GLY A 298 2.05 -17.88 -0.98
CA GLY A 298 3.34 -18.21 -1.58
C GLY A 298 3.23 -18.65 -3.04
N ILE A 299 2.24 -19.49 -3.37
CA ILE A 299 1.99 -19.93 -4.76
C ILE A 299 1.51 -18.76 -5.63
N GLN A 300 0.61 -17.91 -5.11
CA GLN A 300 0.14 -16.72 -5.82
C GLN A 300 1.27 -15.71 -6.07
N LEU A 301 2.11 -15.47 -5.06
CA LEU A 301 3.29 -14.62 -5.18
C LEU A 301 4.28 -15.19 -6.20
N LEU A 302 4.57 -16.49 -6.13
CA LEU A 302 5.46 -17.18 -7.05
C LEU A 302 5.01 -17.01 -8.50
N ALA A 303 3.74 -17.25 -8.79
CA ALA A 303 3.20 -17.09 -10.14
C ALA A 303 3.42 -15.69 -10.71
N VAL A 304 3.14 -14.65 -9.93
CA VAL A 304 3.36 -13.28 -10.36
C VAL A 304 4.86 -12.99 -10.54
N LEU A 305 5.73 -13.45 -9.62
CA LEU A 305 7.18 -13.30 -9.78
C LEU A 305 7.72 -14.02 -11.02
N CYS A 306 7.19 -15.18 -11.37
CA CYS A 306 7.57 -15.90 -12.59
C CYS A 306 7.28 -15.08 -13.86
N THR A 307 6.13 -14.42 -13.92
CA THR A 307 5.77 -13.55 -15.07
C THR A 307 6.60 -12.28 -15.17
N HIS A 308 7.12 -11.77 -14.04
CA HIS A 308 7.95 -10.57 -14.02
C HIS A 308 9.44 -10.87 -14.18
N TYR A 309 9.91 -12.00 -13.63
CA TYR A 309 11.32 -12.38 -13.57
C TYR A 309 11.54 -13.76 -14.22
N HIS A 310 11.74 -13.74 -15.53
CA HIS A 310 12.03 -14.92 -16.36
C HIS A 310 13.48 -15.41 -16.17
N LEU A 311 13.76 -16.00 -15.01
CA LEU A 311 15.10 -16.46 -14.61
C LEU A 311 15.10 -17.99 -14.41
N PRO A 312 16.21 -18.70 -14.69
CA PRO A 312 16.33 -20.14 -14.40
C PRO A 312 16.04 -20.49 -12.93
N LYS A 313 16.47 -19.61 -12.01
CA LYS A 313 16.15 -19.73 -10.58
C LYS A 313 14.64 -19.70 -10.32
N SER A 314 13.93 -18.78 -10.97
CA SER A 314 12.47 -18.65 -10.86
C SER A 314 11.77 -19.90 -11.39
N MET A 315 12.23 -20.48 -12.50
CA MET A 315 11.73 -21.75 -13.03
C MET A 315 11.92 -22.92 -12.06
N ASN A 316 13.10 -23.04 -11.43
CA ASN A 316 13.36 -24.10 -10.45
C ASN A 316 12.44 -23.97 -9.22
N ILE A 317 12.17 -22.75 -8.77
CA ILE A 317 11.24 -22.50 -7.65
C ILE A 317 9.80 -22.76 -8.09
N ALA A 318 9.42 -22.42 -9.32
CA ALA A 318 8.12 -22.75 -9.90
C ALA A 318 7.87 -24.26 -9.91
N LYS A 319 8.87 -25.04 -10.32
CA LYS A 319 8.83 -26.51 -10.26
C LYS A 319 8.62 -27.02 -8.83
N LEU A 320 9.38 -26.49 -7.86
CA LEU A 320 9.17 -26.81 -6.44
C LEU A 320 7.74 -26.48 -5.99
N GLY A 321 7.18 -25.36 -6.44
CA GLY A 321 5.79 -24.98 -6.17
C GLY A 321 4.79 -26.03 -6.66
N LEU A 322 4.99 -26.57 -7.87
CA LEU A 322 4.19 -27.68 -8.40
C LEU A 322 4.36 -28.95 -7.57
N ASP A 323 5.58 -29.32 -7.20
CA ASP A 323 5.86 -30.51 -6.36
C ASP A 323 5.18 -30.41 -5.00
N VAL A 324 5.16 -29.22 -4.40
CA VAL A 324 4.42 -28.94 -3.16
C VAL A 324 2.91 -29.11 -3.38
N MET A 325 2.35 -28.60 -4.49
CA MET A 325 0.94 -28.79 -4.82
C MET A 325 0.57 -30.28 -5.02
N PHE A 326 1.43 -31.06 -5.69
CA PHE A 326 1.26 -32.52 -5.83
C PHE A 326 1.29 -33.25 -4.49
N THR A 327 2.21 -32.86 -3.60
CA THR A 327 2.30 -33.46 -2.26
C THR A 327 1.02 -33.16 -1.47
N LEU A 328 0.58 -31.91 -1.51
CA LEU A 328 -0.62 -31.45 -0.82
C LEU A 328 -1.90 -32.10 -1.38
N LEU A 329 -1.97 -32.39 -2.67
CA LEU A 329 -3.09 -33.13 -3.27
C LEU A 329 -3.39 -34.45 -2.53
N SER A 330 -2.35 -35.13 -2.02
CA SER A 330 -2.49 -36.44 -1.37
C SER A 330 -2.67 -36.37 0.15
N VAL A 331 -2.20 -35.31 0.79
CA VAL A 331 -2.11 -35.22 2.27
C VAL A 331 -3.26 -34.43 2.90
N LEU A 332 -3.98 -33.64 2.11
CA LEU A 332 -4.97 -32.71 2.64
C LEU A 332 -6.31 -33.35 2.97
N GLU A 333 -6.88 -32.88 4.08
CA GLU A 333 -8.27 -33.14 4.47
C GLU A 333 -9.25 -32.42 3.54
N LYS A 334 -10.46 -32.96 3.41
CA LYS A 334 -11.44 -32.52 2.40
C LYS A 334 -11.84 -31.05 2.51
N SER A 335 -11.95 -30.49 3.71
CA SER A 335 -12.35 -29.09 3.93
C SER A 335 -11.32 -28.09 3.37
N ASP A 336 -10.03 -28.37 3.60
CA ASP A 336 -8.94 -27.49 3.20
C ASP A 336 -8.48 -27.74 1.76
N TRP A 337 -8.83 -28.90 1.21
CA TRP A 337 -8.48 -29.31 -0.14
C TRP A 337 -9.15 -28.38 -1.18
N VAL A 338 -10.46 -28.20 -1.07
CA VAL A 338 -11.23 -27.40 -2.04
C VAL A 338 -10.77 -25.95 -2.01
N THR A 339 -10.72 -25.35 -0.82
CA THR A 339 -10.30 -23.96 -0.64
C THR A 339 -8.89 -23.69 -1.18
N PHE A 340 -7.95 -24.61 -0.95
CA PHE A 340 -6.58 -24.45 -1.42
C PHE A 340 -6.47 -24.51 -2.94
N PHE A 341 -7.05 -25.53 -3.57
CA PHE A 341 -6.95 -25.70 -5.02
C PHE A 341 -7.75 -24.65 -5.78
N GLN A 342 -8.90 -24.21 -5.26
CA GLN A 342 -9.64 -23.08 -5.84
C GLN A 342 -8.79 -21.80 -5.90
N GLN A 343 -7.95 -21.55 -4.89
CA GLN A 343 -7.13 -20.34 -4.83
C GLN A 343 -5.76 -20.44 -5.53
N THR A 344 -5.27 -21.65 -5.82
CA THR A 344 -3.91 -21.88 -6.34
C THR A 344 -3.87 -22.37 -7.78
N ILE A 345 -4.91 -23.04 -8.27
CA ILE A 345 -5.01 -23.45 -9.67
C ILE A 345 -4.89 -22.29 -10.66
N PRO A 346 -5.51 -21.12 -10.44
CA PRO A 346 -5.38 -19.99 -11.37
C PRO A 346 -3.93 -19.53 -11.55
N SER A 347 -3.07 -19.75 -10.56
CA SER A 347 -1.65 -19.43 -10.58
C SER A 347 -0.84 -20.31 -11.55
N LEU A 348 -1.36 -21.47 -11.97
CA LEU A 348 -0.68 -22.37 -12.91
C LEU A 348 -0.58 -21.77 -14.32
N VAL A 349 -1.61 -21.04 -14.74
CA VAL A 349 -1.66 -20.39 -16.06
C VAL A 349 -0.47 -19.44 -16.28
N PRO A 350 -0.25 -18.40 -15.43
CA PRO A 350 0.90 -17.51 -15.57
C PRO A 350 2.26 -18.22 -15.38
N ILE A 351 2.34 -19.27 -14.54
CA ILE A 351 3.57 -20.08 -14.40
C ILE A 351 3.91 -20.77 -15.72
N CYS A 352 2.94 -21.44 -16.34
CA CYS A 352 3.13 -22.13 -17.62
C CYS A 352 3.39 -21.17 -18.78
N GLU A 353 2.81 -19.95 -18.73
CA GLU A 353 3.11 -18.88 -19.69
C GLU A 353 4.56 -18.41 -19.59
N ALA A 354 5.05 -18.22 -18.37
CA ALA A 354 6.45 -17.83 -18.14
C ALA A 354 7.42 -18.97 -18.47
N PHE A 355 7.03 -20.23 -18.19
CA PHE A 355 7.87 -21.42 -18.33
C PHE A 355 7.12 -22.57 -19.04
N PRO A 356 7.12 -22.60 -20.38
CA PRO A 356 6.47 -23.65 -21.17
C PRO A 356 6.89 -25.10 -20.82
N PRO A 357 8.15 -25.39 -20.40
CA PRO A 357 8.53 -26.74 -19.98
C PRO A 357 7.72 -27.31 -18.80
N LEU A 358 7.05 -26.46 -18.00
CA LEU A 358 6.25 -26.90 -16.86
C LEU A 358 4.79 -27.26 -17.23
N CYS A 359 4.39 -27.10 -18.50
CA CYS A 359 3.03 -27.39 -18.95
C CYS A 359 2.63 -28.86 -18.75
N GLU A 360 3.54 -29.81 -18.99
CA GLU A 360 3.26 -31.24 -18.82
C GLU A 360 2.97 -31.58 -17.35
N ASP A 361 3.82 -31.11 -16.43
CA ASP A 361 3.64 -31.31 -14.99
C ASP A 361 2.35 -30.64 -14.48
N ALA A 362 2.06 -29.42 -14.93
CA ALA A 362 0.85 -28.69 -14.53
C ALA A 362 -0.44 -29.35 -15.04
N THR A 363 -0.46 -29.83 -16.29
CA THR A 363 -1.62 -30.54 -16.85
C THR A 363 -1.81 -31.92 -16.20
N ALA A 364 -0.74 -32.60 -15.83
CA ALA A 364 -0.80 -33.83 -15.03
C ALA A 364 -1.42 -33.57 -13.64
N LEU A 365 -1.01 -32.50 -12.96
CA LEU A 365 -1.57 -32.07 -11.68
C LEU A 365 -3.07 -31.80 -11.80
N LEU A 366 -3.46 -30.97 -12.77
CA LEU A 366 -4.87 -30.63 -13.04
C LEU A 366 -5.72 -31.88 -13.33
N SER A 367 -5.17 -32.83 -14.10
CA SER A 367 -5.85 -34.09 -14.40
C SER A 367 -6.08 -34.94 -13.15
N GLN A 368 -5.12 -34.99 -12.22
CA GLN A 368 -5.29 -35.69 -10.95
C GLN A 368 -6.35 -35.03 -10.07
N ILE A 369 -6.30 -33.69 -9.96
CA ILE A 369 -7.31 -32.91 -9.22
C ILE A 369 -8.70 -33.15 -9.81
N GLY A 370 -8.85 -33.07 -11.13
CA GLY A 370 -10.12 -33.30 -11.84
C GLY A 370 -10.70 -34.70 -11.58
N ARG A 371 -9.86 -35.75 -11.61
CA ARG A 371 -10.28 -37.12 -11.27
C ARG A 371 -10.80 -37.23 -9.83
N VAL A 372 -10.12 -36.58 -8.88
CA VAL A 372 -10.55 -36.56 -7.47
C VAL A 372 -11.90 -35.84 -7.33
N CYS A 373 -12.07 -34.66 -7.94
CA CYS A 373 -13.33 -33.93 -7.94
C CYS A 373 -14.49 -34.77 -8.53
N HIS A 374 -14.29 -35.33 -9.72
CA HIS A 374 -15.31 -36.14 -10.40
C HIS A 374 -15.71 -37.38 -9.58
N GLY A 375 -14.74 -38.06 -8.96
CA GLY A 375 -15.01 -39.19 -8.07
C GLY A 375 -15.86 -38.80 -6.86
N GLN A 376 -15.56 -37.65 -6.24
CA GLN A 376 -16.31 -37.14 -5.09
C GLN A 376 -17.74 -36.72 -5.46
N MET A 377 -17.92 -36.04 -6.60
CA MET A 377 -19.22 -35.64 -7.12
C MET A 377 -20.11 -36.85 -7.42
N THR A 378 -19.54 -37.92 -8.00
CA THR A 378 -20.27 -39.16 -8.29
C THR A 378 -20.77 -39.83 -6.99
N VAL A 379 -19.94 -39.87 -5.96
CA VAL A 379 -20.32 -40.42 -4.63
C VAL A 379 -21.43 -39.60 -3.99
N ALA A 380 -21.34 -38.26 -4.05
CA ALA A 380 -22.36 -37.36 -3.51
C ALA A 380 -23.68 -37.44 -4.28
N GLY A 381 -23.64 -37.53 -5.61
CA GLY A 381 -24.81 -37.70 -6.48
C GLY A 381 -25.52 -39.04 -6.23
N ASN A 382 -24.77 -40.12 -6.03
CA ASN A 382 -25.35 -41.43 -5.70
C ASN A 382 -26.00 -41.43 -4.31
N ALA A 383 -25.40 -40.81 -3.30
CA ALA A 383 -25.97 -40.70 -1.95
C ALA A 383 -27.29 -39.89 -1.94
N SER A 384 -27.36 -38.83 -2.75
CA SER A 384 -28.57 -38.02 -2.93
C SER A 384 -29.68 -38.81 -3.65
N SER A 385 -29.30 -39.68 -4.58
CA SER A 385 -30.22 -40.54 -5.34
C SER A 385 -30.75 -41.70 -4.50
N THR A 386 -29.96 -42.27 -3.59
CA THR A 386 -30.39 -43.35 -2.69
C THR A 386 -31.34 -42.86 -1.59
N ASN A 387 -31.24 -41.60 -1.16
CA ASN A 387 -32.18 -41.01 -0.19
C ASN A 387 -33.56 -40.70 -0.79
N PHE A 388 -33.71 -40.71 -2.12
CA PHE A 388 -35.01 -40.52 -2.78
C PHE A 388 -35.84 -41.83 -2.82
N GLY A 389 -35.27 -42.96 -2.42
CA GLY A 389 -35.95 -44.27 -2.40
C GLY A 389 -36.64 -44.64 -1.09
N LEU A 390 -36.50 -43.85 -0.02
CA LEU A 390 -36.95 -44.20 1.34
C LEU A 390 -37.46 -42.97 2.12
N HIS A 391 -38.51 -42.30 1.64
CA HIS A 391 -39.61 -41.72 2.45
C HIS A 391 -40.53 -40.85 1.59
N GLN A 392 -41.71 -41.38 1.25
CA GLN A 392 -42.90 -40.56 1.04
C GLN A 392 -43.52 -40.31 2.42
N SER A 393 -43.23 -39.18 3.05
CA SER A 393 -44.09 -38.57 4.09
C SER A 393 -43.68 -37.12 4.27
N SER A 394 -44.68 -36.24 4.40
CA SER A 394 -44.53 -34.81 4.57
C SER A 394 -43.70 -34.44 5.80
N ASP A 395 -42.89 -33.38 5.70
CA ASP A 395 -43.16 -32.14 6.42
C ASP A 395 -42.09 -31.07 6.14
N THR A 396 -42.58 -29.85 6.03
CA THR A 396 -41.87 -28.59 5.81
C THR A 396 -40.97 -28.22 6.98
N ALA A 397 -39.67 -28.06 6.73
CA ALA A 397 -38.80 -27.17 7.51
C ALA A 397 -37.57 -26.74 6.70
N THR A 398 -37.56 -25.48 6.29
CA THR A 398 -36.45 -24.77 5.66
C THR A 398 -35.23 -24.72 6.58
N SER A 399 -34.19 -25.49 6.25
CA SER A 399 -32.83 -25.32 6.78
C SER A 399 -31.86 -25.21 5.61
N LYS A 400 -31.34 -23.99 5.38
CA LYS A 400 -30.30 -23.72 4.40
C LYS A 400 -28.97 -24.29 4.90
N LEU A 401 -28.70 -25.57 4.64
CA LEU A 401 -27.33 -26.08 4.52
C LEU A 401 -26.97 -26.09 3.04
N ALA A 402 -26.02 -25.25 2.61
CA ALA A 402 -25.45 -25.33 1.28
C ALA A 402 -24.82 -26.73 1.10
N ALA A 403 -25.24 -27.43 0.05
CA ALA A 403 -24.80 -28.80 -0.19
C ALA A 403 -23.31 -28.82 -0.58
N PRO A 404 -22.49 -29.73 -0.02
CA PRO A 404 -21.06 -29.85 -0.34
C PRO A 404 -20.75 -30.14 -1.83
N SER A 405 -21.76 -30.48 -2.63
CA SER A 405 -21.64 -30.67 -4.08
C SER A 405 -21.32 -29.37 -4.84
N SER A 406 -21.79 -28.21 -4.38
CA SER A 406 -21.63 -26.96 -5.15
C SER A 406 -20.19 -26.45 -5.20
N GLU A 407 -19.42 -26.60 -4.12
CA GLU A 407 -18.03 -26.12 -4.07
C GLU A 407 -17.08 -27.01 -4.90
N GLN A 408 -17.37 -28.31 -4.94
CA GLN A 408 -16.64 -29.28 -5.77
C GLN A 408 -16.94 -29.08 -7.26
N GLU A 409 -18.19 -28.76 -7.62
CA GLU A 409 -18.57 -28.37 -8.98
C GLU A 409 -17.83 -27.11 -9.45
N ILE A 410 -17.75 -26.09 -8.60
CA ILE A 410 -17.00 -24.86 -8.90
C ILE A 410 -15.52 -25.18 -9.13
N LEU A 411 -14.92 -26.01 -8.28
CA LEU A 411 -13.52 -26.40 -8.44
C LEU A 411 -13.29 -27.24 -9.70
N TYR A 412 -14.19 -28.16 -10.02
CA TYR A 412 -14.10 -28.96 -11.24
C TYR A 412 -14.18 -28.07 -12.50
N SER A 413 -15.12 -27.12 -12.54
CA SER A 413 -15.22 -26.14 -13.63
C SER A 413 -13.95 -25.27 -13.75
N LEU A 414 -13.36 -24.88 -12.61
CA LEU A 414 -12.10 -24.13 -12.59
C LEU A 414 -10.94 -24.96 -13.16
N VAL A 415 -10.84 -26.25 -12.81
CA VAL A 415 -9.84 -27.17 -13.35
C VAL A 415 -9.96 -27.26 -14.87
N GLU A 416 -11.17 -27.47 -15.40
CA GLU A 416 -11.41 -27.55 -16.84
C GLU A 416 -11.01 -26.26 -17.57
N ALA A 417 -11.41 -25.11 -17.02
CA ALA A 417 -11.08 -23.81 -17.58
C ALA A 417 -9.57 -23.54 -17.59
N THR A 418 -8.87 -23.82 -16.49
CA THR A 418 -7.42 -23.64 -16.39
C THR A 418 -6.67 -24.61 -17.30
N PHE A 419 -7.09 -25.88 -17.38
CA PHE A 419 -6.51 -26.88 -18.28
C PHE A 419 -6.61 -26.43 -19.74
N ALA A 420 -7.81 -26.00 -20.16
CA ALA A 420 -8.05 -25.51 -21.52
C ALA A 420 -7.18 -24.28 -21.86
N GLN A 421 -7.01 -23.35 -20.92
CA GLN A 421 -6.15 -22.18 -21.10
C GLN A 421 -4.68 -22.56 -21.29
N ILE A 422 -4.16 -23.49 -20.48
CA ILE A 422 -2.76 -23.95 -20.61
C ILE A 422 -2.56 -24.65 -21.95
N CYS A 423 -3.44 -25.57 -22.35
CA CYS A 423 -3.35 -26.25 -23.64
C CYS A 423 -3.44 -25.28 -24.82
N GLY A 424 -4.39 -24.35 -24.78
CA GLY A 424 -4.57 -23.35 -25.84
C GLY A 424 -3.32 -22.49 -26.06
N ARG A 425 -2.66 -22.08 -24.97
CA ARG A 425 -1.42 -21.28 -25.05
C ARG A 425 -0.19 -22.10 -25.44
N ALA A 426 -0.05 -23.32 -24.94
CA ALA A 426 1.04 -24.22 -25.31
C ALA A 426 1.06 -24.52 -26.82
N LEU A 427 -0.12 -24.70 -27.44
CA LEU A 427 -0.27 -24.91 -28.89
C LEU A 427 0.06 -23.67 -29.75
N ILE A 428 -0.04 -22.47 -29.18
CA ILE A 428 0.35 -21.22 -29.86
C ILE A 428 1.86 -21.03 -29.77
N LEU A 429 2.45 -21.32 -28.61
CA LEU A 429 3.89 -21.18 -28.39
C LEU A 429 4.71 -22.22 -29.18
N SER A 430 4.18 -23.42 -29.41
CA SER A 430 4.82 -24.41 -30.29
C SER A 430 4.86 -24.02 -31.78
N LYS A 431 4.16 -22.93 -32.16
CA LYS A 431 4.22 -22.35 -33.51
C LYS A 431 5.15 -21.14 -33.63
N LEU A 432 5.65 -20.63 -32.49
CA LEU A 432 6.52 -19.44 -32.41
C LEU A 432 8.00 -19.78 -32.19
N TYR A 433 8.29 -21.00 -31.75
CA TYR A 433 9.60 -21.65 -31.79
C TYR A 433 9.62 -22.65 -32.94
#